data_AF-A0A8H4WNF8-F1
#
_entry.id   AF-A0A8H4WNF8-F1
#
_cell.length_a   1.000
_cell.length_b   1.000
_cell.length_c   1.000
_cell.angle_alpha   90.00
_cell.angle_beta   90.00
_cell.angle_gamma   90.00
#
_symmetry.space_group_name_H-M   'P 1'
#
loop_
_entity.id
_entity.type
_entity.pdbx_description
1 polymer ?
#
loop_
_entity_poly.entity_id
_entity_poly.type
_entity_poly.pdbx_seq_one_letter_code
_entity_poly.pdbx_strand_id
1 'polypeptide(L)'
;MKYLTSLTLASLTGLTLASSSAGDISKRAEFCGQWDTATDGNYIVYNDLWGESSATSGSQCTEIVSLSGNTLTWFTSWSWEGISYDVKSFANAEYTITPKKLSAISSIPTTWKW
;
A
#
# COMPACT_ATOMS: atom_id res chain seq x y z
N MET A 1 22.43 -71.86 31.65
CA MET A 1 21.00 -71.46 31.54
C MET A 1 20.97 -69.98 31.22
N LYS A 2 20.27 -69.58 30.15
CA LYS A 2 19.43 -68.35 30.07
C LYS A 2 20.17 -66.98 30.17
N TYR A 3 20.15 -66.02 29.23
CA TYR A 3 19.27 -65.69 28.10
C TYR A 3 19.96 -64.77 27.08
N LEU A 4 19.56 -64.90 25.80
CA LEU A 4 19.63 -63.88 24.75
C LEU A 4 18.73 -62.69 25.09
N THR A 5 19.16 -61.48 24.78
CA THR A 5 18.26 -60.35 24.48
C THR A 5 18.87 -59.45 23.42
N SER A 6 18.39 -59.61 22.18
CA SER A 6 18.62 -58.71 21.05
C SER A 6 17.69 -57.51 21.15
N LEU A 7 18.20 -56.29 20.94
CA LEU A 7 17.41 -55.06 20.91
C LEU A 7 17.36 -54.52 19.48
N THR A 8 16.21 -54.64 18.82
CA THR A 8 15.95 -54.06 17.49
C THR A 8 15.38 -52.66 17.66
N LEU A 9 16.08 -51.62 17.19
CA LEU A 9 15.54 -50.25 17.13
C LEU A 9 14.74 -50.06 15.83
N ALA A 10 13.48 -49.67 15.98
CA ALA A 10 12.55 -49.36 14.90
C ALA A 10 12.85 -47.98 14.29
N SER A 11 12.92 -47.92 12.96
CA SER A 11 13.09 -46.70 12.16
C SER A 11 11.79 -45.89 12.09
N LEU A 12 11.80 -44.63 12.56
CA LEU A 12 10.72 -43.67 12.34
C LEU A 12 10.90 -42.99 10.97
N THR A 13 10.00 -43.26 10.04
CA THR A 13 9.83 -42.51 8.81
C THR A 13 9.11 -41.19 9.10
N GLY A 14 9.79 -40.05 8.94
CA GLY A 14 9.19 -38.72 9.10
C GLY A 14 8.25 -38.37 7.94
N LEU A 15 7.00 -38.03 8.26
CA LEU A 15 6.07 -37.38 7.32
C LEU A 15 6.38 -35.88 7.28
N THR A 16 6.85 -35.37 6.14
CA THR A 16 6.94 -33.92 5.89
C THR A 16 5.57 -33.42 5.45
N LEU A 17 4.90 -32.63 6.30
CA LEU A 17 3.71 -31.87 5.91
C LEU A 17 4.16 -30.71 5.00
N ALA A 18 3.69 -30.69 3.76
CA ALA A 18 3.86 -29.54 2.88
C ALA A 18 2.89 -28.43 3.33
N SER A 19 3.41 -27.36 3.92
CA SER A 19 2.63 -26.16 4.21
C SER A 19 2.39 -25.38 2.93
N SER A 20 1.16 -25.38 2.43
CA SER A 20 0.70 -24.44 1.41
C SER A 20 0.53 -23.06 2.05
N SER A 21 1.43 -22.11 1.76
CA SER A 21 1.22 -20.70 2.09
C SER A 21 0.13 -20.14 1.18
N ALA A 22 -1.12 -20.21 1.60
CA ALA A 22 -2.13 -19.31 1.06
C ALA A 22 -1.65 -17.89 1.39
N GLY A 23 -1.37 -17.07 0.39
CA GLY A 23 -0.98 -15.68 0.60
C GLY A 23 -2.12 -14.97 1.33
N ASP A 24 -1.83 -14.37 2.49
CA ASP A 24 -2.78 -13.56 3.23
C ASP A 24 -3.25 -12.40 2.34
N ILE A 25 -4.51 -12.43 1.93
CA ILE A 25 -5.15 -11.30 1.27
C ILE A 25 -5.45 -10.27 2.36
N SER A 26 -4.48 -9.40 2.62
CA SER A 26 -4.71 -8.26 3.50
C SER A 26 -5.60 -7.23 2.81
N LYS A 27 -6.60 -6.72 3.52
CA LYS A 27 -7.41 -5.59 3.04
C LYS A 27 -6.49 -4.36 2.93
N ARG A 28 -6.67 -3.57 1.86
CA ARG A 28 -6.03 -2.24 1.80
C ARG A 28 -6.55 -1.41 2.98
N ALA A 29 -5.62 -0.75 3.66
CA ALA A 29 -5.90 0.06 4.83
C ALA A 29 -5.65 1.53 4.48
N GLU A 30 -6.47 2.39 5.07
CA GLU A 30 -6.20 3.82 5.10
C GLU A 30 -4.84 4.10 5.74
N PHE A 31 -4.16 5.11 5.21
CA PHE A 31 -2.94 5.66 5.77
C PHE A 31 -3.16 7.14 6.07
N CYS A 32 -2.70 7.57 7.25
CA CYS A 32 -3.08 8.87 7.83
C CYS A 32 -1.89 9.72 8.24
N GLY A 33 -0.66 9.20 8.17
CA GLY A 33 0.54 9.95 8.49
C GLY A 33 0.81 11.07 7.48
N GLN A 34 1.56 12.08 7.92
CA GLN A 34 1.87 13.27 7.14
C GLN A 34 2.47 12.96 5.76
N TRP A 35 3.39 12.00 5.73
CA TRP A 35 4.15 11.59 4.55
C TRP A 35 3.89 10.14 4.14
N ASP A 36 2.80 9.56 4.64
CA ASP A 36 2.43 8.20 4.28
C ASP A 36 2.07 8.14 2.79
N THR A 37 2.42 7.01 2.18
CA THR A 37 2.15 6.73 0.77
C THR A 37 1.73 5.28 0.60
N ALA A 38 1.03 5.01 -0.51
CA ALA A 38 0.79 3.67 -0.99
C ALA A 38 1.11 3.59 -2.49
N THR A 39 1.67 2.46 -2.93
CA THR A 39 1.99 2.22 -4.34
C THR A 39 1.09 1.12 -4.90
N ASP A 40 0.55 1.33 -6.11
CA ASP A 40 -0.13 0.29 -6.88
C ASP A 40 0.12 0.47 -8.38
N GLY A 41 0.70 -0.54 -9.02
CA GLY A 41 1.18 -0.44 -10.40
C GLY A 41 2.19 0.70 -10.56
N ASN A 42 1.91 1.60 -11.51
CA ASN A 42 2.74 2.79 -11.78
C ASN A 42 2.31 4.02 -10.96
N TYR A 43 1.36 3.86 -10.04
CA TYR A 43 0.87 4.97 -9.23
C TYR A 43 1.46 4.95 -7.84
N ILE A 44 1.84 6.13 -7.35
CA ILE A 44 2.13 6.39 -5.94
C ILE A 44 1.06 7.36 -5.45
N VAL A 45 0.29 6.97 -4.45
CA VAL A 45 -0.69 7.85 -3.80
C VAL A 45 -0.09 8.38 -2.52
N TYR A 46 -0.06 9.71 -2.38
CA TYR A 46 0.47 10.40 -1.22
C TYR A 46 -0.66 10.94 -0.36
N ASN A 47 -0.49 10.90 0.96
CA ASN A 47 -1.35 11.65 1.87
C ASN A 47 -0.99 13.15 1.85
N ASP A 48 0.32 13.45 1.83
CA ASP A 48 0.92 14.78 1.64
C ASP A 48 0.28 15.88 2.50
N LEU A 49 0.37 15.73 3.83
CA LEU A 49 -0.15 16.70 4.79
C LEU A 49 0.87 17.83 5.08
N TRP A 50 1.50 18.37 4.04
CA TRP A 50 2.59 19.34 4.16
C TRP A 50 2.23 20.60 4.97
N GLY A 51 0.95 20.98 4.96
CA GLY A 51 0.43 22.18 5.60
C GLY A 51 -0.31 21.92 6.91
N GLU A 52 -0.32 20.68 7.44
CA GLU A 52 -1.15 20.31 8.60
C GLU A 52 -0.85 21.16 9.84
N SER A 53 0.39 21.63 9.97
CA SER A 53 0.82 22.48 11.10
C SER A 53 0.14 23.86 11.16
N SER A 54 -0.49 24.31 10.06
CA SER A 54 -1.29 25.53 10.02
C SER A 54 -2.74 25.30 10.47
N ALA A 55 -3.17 24.04 10.63
CA ALA A 55 -4.48 23.72 11.17
C ALA A 55 -4.51 23.90 12.69
N THR A 56 -5.64 24.35 13.24
CA THR A 56 -5.85 24.36 14.70
C THR A 56 -6.27 23.00 15.22
N SER A 57 -6.94 22.22 14.37
CA SER A 57 -7.31 20.82 14.61
C SER A 57 -7.68 20.16 13.29
N GLY A 58 -7.65 18.83 13.26
CA GLY A 58 -8.05 18.07 12.09
C GLY A 58 -7.19 16.83 11.86
N SER A 59 -7.55 16.08 10.84
CA SER A 59 -6.84 14.89 10.38
C SER A 59 -7.24 14.56 8.95
N GLN A 60 -6.41 13.79 8.26
CA GLN A 60 -6.71 13.28 6.94
C GLN A 60 -6.13 11.88 6.76
N CYS A 61 -6.92 11.00 6.14
CA CYS A 61 -6.54 9.65 5.76
C CYS A 61 -6.80 9.42 4.27
N THR A 62 -5.96 8.62 3.63
CA THR A 62 -6.03 8.31 2.20
C THR A 62 -5.95 6.81 1.97
N GLU A 63 -6.63 6.29 0.96
CA GLU A 63 -6.63 4.85 0.63
C GLU A 63 -6.68 4.62 -0.89
N ILE A 64 -5.89 3.66 -1.37
CA ILE A 64 -6.09 3.07 -2.71
C ILE A 64 -7.18 2.00 -2.60
N VAL A 65 -8.27 2.15 -3.37
CA VAL A 65 -9.38 1.19 -3.42
C VAL A 65 -9.05 0.06 -4.39
N SER A 66 -8.64 0.40 -5.62
CA SER A 66 -8.35 -0.59 -6.66
C SER A 66 -7.51 -0.02 -7.80
N LEU A 67 -6.89 -0.92 -8.56
CA LEU A 67 -6.26 -0.64 -9.85
C LEU A 67 -6.81 -1.64 -10.88
N SER A 68 -7.36 -1.12 -11.98
CA SER A 68 -7.82 -1.94 -13.12
C SER A 68 -7.16 -1.46 -14.41
N GLY A 69 -6.26 -2.28 -14.95
CA GLY A 69 -5.38 -1.85 -16.04
C GLY A 69 -4.53 -0.66 -15.60
N ASN A 70 -4.76 0.51 -16.21
CA ASN A 70 -4.10 1.77 -15.85
C ASN A 70 -5.07 2.79 -15.21
N THR A 71 -6.18 2.32 -14.65
CA THR A 71 -7.19 3.17 -14.00
C THR A 71 -7.15 2.94 -12.50
N LEU A 72 -6.61 3.92 -11.77
CA LEU A 72 -6.55 3.93 -10.31
C LEU A 72 -7.87 4.46 -9.72
N THR A 73 -8.38 3.79 -8.69
CA THR A 73 -9.45 4.30 -7.82
C THR A 73 -8.89 4.46 -6.40
N TRP A 74 -9.03 5.65 -5.83
CA TRP A 74 -8.55 6.00 -4.51
C TRP A 74 -9.47 7.07 -3.91
N PHE A 75 -9.43 7.26 -2.59
CA PHE A 75 -10.13 8.35 -1.93
C PHE A 75 -9.28 8.93 -0.81
N THR A 76 -9.65 10.13 -0.38
CA THR A 76 -9.15 10.75 0.84
C THR A 76 -10.33 11.28 1.65
N SER A 77 -10.26 11.16 2.97
CA SER A 77 -11.24 11.69 3.92
C SER A 77 -10.52 12.63 4.88
N TRP A 78 -11.13 13.78 5.19
CA TRP A 78 -10.47 14.80 6.00
C TRP A 78 -11.45 15.64 6.81
N SER A 79 -10.92 16.22 7.88
CA SER A 79 -11.51 17.34 8.62
C SER A 79 -10.37 18.27 8.98
N TRP A 80 -10.51 19.56 8.69
CA TRP A 80 -9.50 20.57 8.98
C TRP A 80 -10.17 21.84 9.47
N GLU A 81 -9.62 22.41 10.54
CA GLU A 81 -10.03 23.69 11.13
C GLU A 81 -8.85 24.66 11.17
N GLY A 82 -9.14 25.96 11.29
CA GLY A 82 -8.14 27.00 11.46
C GLY A 82 -8.13 28.01 10.31
N ILE A 83 -6.94 28.37 9.84
CA ILE A 83 -6.76 29.45 8.87
C ILE A 83 -7.37 29.07 7.52
N SER A 84 -8.30 29.87 7.01
CA SER A 84 -9.10 29.56 5.82
C SER A 84 -8.36 29.66 4.49
N TYR A 85 -7.21 30.36 4.45
CA TYR A 85 -6.42 30.60 3.25
C TYR A 85 -5.16 29.73 3.16
N ASP A 86 -4.84 28.95 4.20
CA ASP A 86 -3.69 28.05 4.20
C ASP A 86 -4.12 26.66 3.75
N VAL A 87 -3.47 26.14 2.72
CA VAL A 87 -3.66 24.76 2.27
C VAL A 87 -3.09 23.81 3.33
N LYS A 88 -3.86 22.78 3.71
CA LYS A 88 -3.45 21.81 4.74
C LYS A 88 -2.73 20.58 4.18
N SER A 89 -3.08 20.19 2.97
CA SER A 89 -2.57 18.98 2.34
C SER A 89 -2.75 19.03 0.82
N PHE A 90 -2.09 18.11 0.12
CA PHE A 90 -2.33 17.83 -1.27
C PHE A 90 -2.25 16.33 -1.55
N ALA A 91 -3.20 15.56 -0.97
CA ALA A 91 -3.30 14.15 -1.31
C ALA A 91 -3.50 13.98 -2.82
N ASN A 92 -2.65 13.16 -3.44
CA ASN A 92 -2.58 13.06 -4.89
C ASN A 92 -2.11 11.68 -5.35
N ALA A 93 -2.45 11.33 -6.58
CA ALA A 93 -1.95 10.14 -7.27
C ALA A 93 -0.90 10.55 -8.31
N GLU A 94 0.36 10.30 -8.01
CA GLU A 94 1.47 10.46 -8.94
C GLU A 94 1.55 9.25 -9.87
N TYR A 95 1.67 9.50 -11.17
CA TYR A 95 2.02 8.46 -12.14
C TYR A 95 3.52 8.48 -12.41
N THR A 96 4.20 7.39 -12.08
CA THR A 96 5.66 7.26 -12.21
C THR A 96 6.06 7.25 -13.69
N ILE A 97 6.85 8.24 -14.11
CA ILE A 97 7.39 8.34 -15.46
C ILE A 97 8.90 8.52 -15.44
N THR A 98 9.58 8.02 -16.47
CA THR A 98 10.95 8.47 -16.76
C THR A 98 10.90 9.93 -17.24
N PRO A 99 11.61 10.87 -16.61
CA PRO A 99 11.62 12.27 -17.04
C PRO A 99 12.01 12.42 -18.51
N LYS A 100 11.27 13.25 -19.25
CA LYS A 100 11.51 13.54 -20.68
C LYS A 100 11.39 15.04 -20.93
N LYS A 101 12.13 15.54 -21.93
CA LYS A 101 11.91 16.89 -22.45
C LYS A 101 10.50 16.98 -23.03
N LEU A 102 9.81 18.11 -22.80
CA LEU A 102 8.49 18.36 -23.37
C LEU A 102 8.47 18.19 -24.90
N SER A 103 9.54 18.60 -25.58
CA SER A 103 9.69 18.44 -27.02
C SER A 103 9.71 16.99 -27.51
N ALA A 104 9.90 16.01 -26.62
CA ALA A 104 9.90 14.58 -26.93
C ALA A 104 8.57 13.89 -26.56
N ILE A 105 7.57 14.64 -26.07
CA ILE A 105 6.27 14.12 -25.66
C ILE A 105 5.25 14.47 -26.74
N SER A 106 4.61 13.45 -27.32
CA SER A 106 3.54 13.64 -28.31
C SER A 106 2.16 13.77 -27.67
N SER A 107 1.91 13.11 -26.55
CA SER A 107 0.63 13.17 -25.83
C SER A 107 0.79 12.76 -24.35
N ILE A 108 -0.14 13.25 -23.52
CA ILE A 108 -0.32 12.84 -22.11
C ILE A 108 -1.83 12.61 -21.92
N PRO A 109 -2.40 11.52 -22.46
CA PRO A 109 -3.82 11.25 -22.32
C PRO A 109 -4.15 10.96 -20.85
N THR A 110 -5.19 11.60 -20.33
CA THR A 110 -5.67 11.41 -18.96
C THR A 110 -7.20 11.46 -18.92
N THR A 111 -7.77 10.80 -17.92
CA THR A 111 -9.20 10.86 -17.61
C THR A 111 -9.33 10.89 -16.10
N TRP A 112 -10.16 11.79 -15.59
CA TRP A 112 -10.41 11.91 -14.16
C TRP A 112 -11.90 12.07 -13.89
N LYS A 113 -12.39 11.31 -12.91
CA LYS A 113 -13.71 11.44 -12.30
C LYS A 113 -13.49 11.50 -10.80
N TRP A 114 -14.09 12.49 -10.14
CA TRP A 114 -13.96 12.73 -8.71
C TRP A 114 -15.32 13.15 -8.14
#